data_AF-K7K6L7-F1
#
_entry.id   AF-K7K6L7-F1
#
_cell.length_a   1.000
_cell.length_b   1.000
_cell.length_c   1.000
_cell.angle_alpha   90.00
_cell.angle_beta   90.00
_cell.angle_gamma   90.00
#
_symmetry.space_group_name_H-M   'P 1'
#
loop_
_entity.id
_entity.type
_entity.pdbx_description
1 polymer ?
#
loop_
_entity_poly.entity_id
_entity_poly.type
_entity_poly.pdbx_seq_one_letter_code
_entity_poly.pdbx_strand_id
1 'polypeptide(L)'
;MVWRDQVVDFVKEIVKEPAVLVGNSLGGFTALVAATGLPDLANGVALLNSAGQFGDGKRETKTSEETALQKFVLKPLKEVFQRVVLGFLFWQAKQPARILSVLKSVYINSSNVDDYLVESITRPAQDPNAGEVYYRLMTRFMMNQRKYTLDAVLSELSSRCCCSGVTLIRGLVQPKRIESKSSIQKQLL
;
A
#
# COMPACT_ATOMS: atom_id res chain seq x y z
N MET A 1 -8.83 -3.73 -9.82
CA MET A 1 -7.40 -3.76 -9.38
C MET A 1 -7.22 -5.11 -8.75
N VAL A 2 -6.23 -5.91 -9.14
CA VAL A 2 -6.16 -7.33 -8.73
C VAL A 2 -6.40 -7.54 -7.23
N TRP A 3 -5.69 -6.82 -6.35
CA TRP A 3 -5.89 -6.95 -4.90
C TRP A 3 -7.26 -6.46 -4.40
N ARG A 4 -7.85 -5.45 -5.04
CA ARG A 4 -9.23 -5.01 -4.75
C ARG A 4 -10.17 -6.16 -5.04
N ASP A 5 -10.08 -6.70 -6.25
CA ASP A 5 -11.00 -7.71 -6.76
C ASP A 5 -10.89 -9.00 -5.92
N GLN A 6 -9.66 -9.43 -5.59
CA GLN A 6 -9.43 -10.54 -4.66
C GLN A 6 -10.05 -10.35 -3.27
N VAL A 7 -9.94 -9.16 -2.68
CA VAL A 7 -10.56 -8.87 -1.37
C VAL A 7 -12.08 -8.85 -1.49
N VAL A 8 -12.63 -8.25 -2.55
CA VAL A 8 -14.06 -8.23 -2.83
C VAL A 8 -14.62 -9.65 -2.98
N ASP A 9 -13.96 -10.48 -3.77
CA ASP A 9 -14.36 -11.87 -4.03
C ASP A 9 -14.25 -12.69 -2.75
N PHE A 10 -13.18 -12.53 -1.97
CA PHE A 10 -13.05 -13.19 -0.66
C PHE A 10 -14.20 -12.84 0.29
N VAL A 11 -14.60 -11.56 0.37
CA VAL A 11 -15.73 -11.16 1.21
C VAL A 11 -17.04 -11.75 0.70
N LYS A 12 -17.29 -11.75 -0.62
CA LYS A 12 -18.52 -12.28 -1.21
C LYS A 12 -18.63 -13.80 -1.14
N GLU A 13 -17.52 -14.50 -1.31
CA GLU A 13 -17.51 -15.96 -1.49
C GLU A 13 -17.17 -16.71 -0.22
N ILE A 14 -16.39 -16.12 0.69
CA ILE A 14 -15.93 -16.77 1.92
C ILE A 14 -16.61 -16.18 3.15
N VAL A 15 -16.56 -14.85 3.33
CA VAL A 15 -17.12 -14.19 4.53
C VAL A 15 -18.64 -14.18 4.51
N LYS A 16 -19.26 -13.80 3.39
CA LYS A 16 -20.72 -13.82 3.13
C LYS A 16 -21.59 -13.01 4.09
N GLU A 17 -21.00 -12.20 4.95
CA GLU A 17 -21.71 -11.34 5.91
C GLU A 17 -21.06 -9.95 6.00
N PRO A 18 -21.77 -8.94 6.52
CA PRO A 18 -21.22 -7.61 6.68
C PRO A 18 -19.98 -7.58 7.59
N ALA A 19 -18.89 -6.99 7.09
CA ALA A 19 -17.58 -7.01 7.73
C ALA A 19 -16.90 -5.63 7.75
N VAL A 20 -15.95 -5.45 8.68
CA VAL A 20 -15.08 -4.27 8.73
C VAL A 20 -13.73 -4.62 8.09
N LEU A 21 -13.32 -3.86 7.07
CA LEU A 21 -12.05 -4.07 6.39
C LEU A 21 -10.94 -3.31 7.10
N VAL A 22 -9.95 -4.03 7.66
CA VAL A 22 -8.81 -3.44 8.34
C VAL A 22 -7.57 -3.63 7.48
N GLY A 23 -6.87 -2.54 7.17
CA GLY A 23 -5.67 -2.60 6.33
C GLY A 23 -4.53 -1.75 6.88
N ASN A 24 -3.33 -2.32 6.91
CA ASN A 24 -2.10 -1.63 7.28
C ASN A 24 -1.26 -1.27 6.04
N SER A 25 -0.66 -0.08 6.02
CA SER A 25 0.19 0.37 4.92
C SER A 25 -0.50 0.20 3.55
N LEU A 26 0.10 -0.51 2.60
CA LEU A 26 -0.50 -0.81 1.29
C LEU A 26 -1.84 -1.57 1.39
N GLY A 27 -1.99 -2.39 2.42
CA GLY A 27 -3.24 -3.08 2.73
C GLY A 27 -4.36 -2.11 3.08
N GLY A 28 -4.05 -0.94 3.64
CA GLY A 28 -5.03 0.10 3.94
C GLY A 28 -5.65 0.72 2.69
N PHE A 29 -4.83 1.08 1.69
CA PHE A 29 -5.35 1.52 0.39
C PHE A 29 -6.14 0.41 -0.30
N THR A 30 -5.65 -0.84 -0.24
CA THR A 30 -6.37 -1.99 -0.80
C THR A 30 -7.74 -2.18 -0.14
N ALA A 31 -7.82 -2.13 1.19
CA ALA A 31 -9.06 -2.24 1.95
C ALA A 31 -10.04 -1.10 1.60
N LEU A 32 -9.53 0.14 1.50
CA LEU A 32 -10.32 1.31 1.13
C LEU A 32 -10.95 1.15 -0.26
N VAL A 33 -10.15 0.77 -1.25
CA VAL A 33 -10.65 0.58 -2.62
C VAL A 33 -11.55 -0.66 -2.72
N ALA A 34 -11.33 -1.71 -1.91
CA ALA A 34 -12.20 -2.88 -1.87
C ALA A 34 -13.59 -2.55 -1.32
N ALA A 35 -13.67 -1.68 -0.31
CA ALA A 35 -14.93 -1.25 0.27
C ALA A 35 -15.86 -0.58 -0.77
N THR A 36 -15.34 0.08 -1.81
CA THR A 36 -16.20 0.68 -2.86
C THR A 36 -16.94 -0.36 -3.68
N GLY A 37 -16.45 -1.60 -3.73
CA GLY A 37 -17.07 -2.74 -4.41
C GLY A 37 -17.98 -3.60 -3.53
N LEU A 38 -18.16 -3.22 -2.26
CA LEU A 38 -18.89 -3.99 -1.24
C LEU A 38 -19.93 -3.12 -0.51
N PRO A 39 -20.88 -2.46 -1.20
CA PRO A 39 -21.79 -1.50 -0.59
C PRO A 39 -22.64 -2.08 0.55
N ASP A 40 -23.03 -3.36 0.45
CA ASP A 40 -23.89 -4.03 1.45
C ASP A 40 -23.10 -4.93 2.41
N LEU A 41 -21.81 -5.13 2.16
CA LEU A 41 -20.96 -6.08 2.89
C LEU A 41 -19.78 -5.42 3.61
N ALA A 42 -19.43 -4.17 3.29
CA ALA A 42 -18.44 -3.41 4.03
C ALA A 42 -19.14 -2.47 5.02
N ASN A 43 -19.14 -2.81 6.31
CA ASN A 43 -19.70 -1.97 7.38
C ASN A 43 -18.71 -0.92 7.90
N GLY A 44 -17.47 -0.94 7.44
CA GLY A 44 -16.44 -0.02 7.91
C GLY A 44 -15.09 -0.30 7.29
N VAL A 45 -14.21 0.70 7.36
CA VAL A 45 -12.81 0.55 6.96
C VAL A 45 -11.92 1.17 8.03
N ALA A 46 -10.94 0.41 8.51
CA ALA A 46 -9.91 0.91 9.41
C ALA A 46 -8.56 1.00 8.68
N LEU A 47 -8.00 2.21 8.67
CA LEU A 47 -6.76 2.55 7.98
C LEU A 47 -5.62 2.67 9.01
N LEU A 48 -4.70 1.71 8.99
CA LEU A 48 -3.54 1.66 9.89
C LEU A 48 -2.30 2.09 9.11
N ASN A 49 -1.70 3.24 9.42
CA ASN A 49 -0.50 3.74 8.73
C ASN A 49 -0.56 3.62 7.19
N SER A 50 -1.75 3.83 6.60
CA SER A 50 -2.02 3.46 5.22
C SER A 50 -1.12 4.18 4.23
N ALA A 51 -0.54 3.41 3.31
CA ALA A 51 0.23 3.92 2.21
C ALA A 51 -0.75 4.38 1.13
N GLY A 52 -0.67 5.64 0.73
CA GLY A 52 -1.50 6.22 -0.31
C GLY A 52 -1.11 7.68 -0.46
N GLN A 53 -1.00 8.16 -1.70
CA GLN A 53 -0.81 9.58 -1.93
C GLN A 53 -2.19 10.25 -1.84
N PHE A 54 -2.33 11.19 -0.90
CA PHE A 54 -3.36 12.22 -1.01
C PHE A 54 -3.11 13.00 -2.30
N GLY A 55 -4.17 13.38 -2.99
CA GLY A 55 -4.02 14.10 -4.24
C GLY A 55 -3.40 15.46 -3.96
N ASP A 56 -2.12 15.64 -4.27
CA ASP A 56 -1.56 16.99 -4.38
C ASP A 56 -2.21 17.64 -5.61
N GLY A 57 -3.33 18.33 -5.40
CA GLY A 57 -4.05 19.08 -6.45
C GLY A 57 -3.25 20.24 -7.07
N LYS A 58 -1.98 20.42 -6.67
CA LYS A 58 -1.10 21.49 -7.13
C LYS A 58 0.37 21.05 -7.21
N ARG A 59 0.68 20.11 -8.08
CA ARG A 59 2.04 20.02 -8.65
C ARG A 59 1.94 19.87 -10.15
N GLU A 60 1.80 21.01 -10.82
CA GLU A 60 2.22 21.14 -12.20
C GLU A 60 3.68 20.71 -12.26
N THR A 61 3.93 19.55 -12.86
CA THR A 61 5.28 19.18 -13.28
C THR A 61 5.72 20.23 -14.27
N LYS A 62 6.58 21.15 -13.83
CA LYS A 62 7.40 21.97 -14.74
C LYS A 62 8.12 21.00 -15.66
N THR A 63 7.61 20.88 -16.88
CA THR A 63 8.27 20.14 -17.95
C THR A 63 9.52 20.94 -18.28
N SER A 64 10.63 20.63 -17.62
CA SER A 64 11.95 21.05 -18.07
C SER A 64 12.08 20.56 -19.52
N GLU A 65 12.40 21.47 -20.42
CA GLU A 65 12.66 21.19 -21.82
C GLU A 65 13.95 20.36 -21.94
N GLU A 66 13.85 19.07 -21.61
CA GLU A 66 14.93 18.12 -21.89
C GLU A 66 15.05 17.95 -23.42
N THR A 67 16.23 18.25 -23.93
CA THR A 67 16.60 18.18 -25.36
C THR A 67 16.30 16.80 -25.93
N ALA A 68 15.86 16.70 -27.20
CA ALA A 68 15.46 15.44 -27.83
C ALA A 68 16.53 14.32 -27.74
N LEU A 69 17.82 14.69 -27.79
CA LEU A 69 18.97 13.80 -27.58
C LEU A 69 19.06 13.22 -26.16
N GLN A 70 18.76 14.04 -25.14
CA GLN A 70 18.70 13.59 -23.74
C GLN A 70 17.56 12.58 -23.56
N LYS A 71 16.39 12.83 -24.16
CA LYS A 71 15.26 11.89 -24.10
C LYS A 71 15.53 10.57 -24.81
N PHE A 72 16.30 10.55 -25.90
CA PHE A 72 16.48 9.34 -26.70
C PHE A 72 17.59 8.42 -26.18
N VAL A 73 18.64 8.97 -25.55
CA VAL A 73 19.79 8.19 -25.04
C VAL A 73 19.71 7.98 -23.52
N LEU A 74 19.35 9.01 -22.73
CA LEU A 74 19.36 8.90 -21.27
C LEU A 74 18.17 8.09 -20.74
N LYS A 75 17.02 8.10 -21.41
CA LYS A 75 15.86 7.30 -20.99
C LYS A 75 16.12 5.78 -21.05
N PRO A 76 16.53 5.19 -22.19
CA PRO A 76 16.79 3.75 -22.22
C PRO A 76 17.93 3.35 -21.28
N LEU A 77 18.97 4.18 -21.16
CA LEU A 77 20.06 3.92 -20.22
C LEU A 77 19.59 3.94 -18.76
N LYS A 78 18.75 4.92 -18.40
CA LYS A 78 18.16 5.02 -17.06
C LYS A 78 17.23 3.85 -16.77
N GLU A 79 16.44 3.40 -17.75
CA GLU A 79 15.56 2.24 -17.60
C GLU A 79 16.35 0.95 -17.40
N VAL A 80 17.41 0.74 -18.20
CA VAL A 80 18.31 -0.42 -18.04
C VAL A 80 18.99 -0.38 -16.67
N PHE A 81 19.55 0.77 -16.28
CA PHE A 81 20.17 0.95 -14.97
C PHE A 81 19.18 0.68 -13.83
N GLN A 82 17.97 1.26 -13.91
CA GLN A 82 16.91 1.04 -12.93
C GLN A 82 16.51 -0.44 -12.84
N ARG A 83 16.43 -1.14 -13.98
CA ARG A 83 16.09 -2.56 -14.01
C ARG A 83 17.18 -3.43 -13.38
N VAL A 84 18.46 -3.10 -13.62
CA VAL A 84 19.60 -3.77 -12.96
C VAL A 84 19.58 -3.53 -11.45
N VAL A 85 19.45 -2.28 -11.02
CA VAL A 85 19.41 -1.91 -9.60
C VAL A 85 18.23 -2.58 -8.89
N LEU A 86 17.02 -2.47 -9.43
CA LEU A 86 15.83 -3.12 -8.85
C LEU A 86 15.92 -4.65 -8.90
N GLY A 87 16.53 -5.22 -9.93
CA GLY A 87 16.80 -6.65 -10.02
C GLY A 87 17.73 -7.15 -8.91
N PHE A 88 18.82 -6.40 -8.65
CA PHE A 88 19.73 -6.69 -7.55
C PHE A 88 19.03 -6.56 -6.19
N LEU A 89 18.28 -5.47 -5.97
CA LEU A 89 17.51 -5.26 -4.74
C LEU A 89 16.49 -6.37 -4.52
N PHE A 90 15.78 -6.80 -5.56
CA PHE A 90 14.85 -7.92 -5.49
C PHE A 90 15.57 -9.21 -5.10
N TRP A 91 16.69 -9.52 -5.76
CA TRP A 91 17.49 -10.70 -5.47
C TRP A 91 17.99 -10.72 -4.02
N GLN A 92 18.39 -9.58 -3.46
CA GLN A 92 18.76 -9.46 -2.06
C GLN A 92 17.55 -9.57 -1.11
N ALA A 93 16.44 -8.91 -1.46
CA ALA A 93 15.24 -8.87 -0.63
C ALA A 93 14.56 -10.24 -0.49
N LYS A 94 14.60 -11.07 -1.54
CA LYS A 94 13.97 -12.40 -1.53
C LYS A 94 14.74 -13.47 -0.77
N GLN A 95 15.92 -13.17 -0.23
CA GLN A 95 16.72 -14.16 0.50
C GLN A 95 16.02 -14.54 1.81
N PRO A 96 15.89 -15.83 2.15
CA PRO A 96 15.19 -16.29 3.37
C PRO A 96 15.75 -15.64 4.65
N ALA A 97 17.07 -15.50 4.75
CA ALA A 97 17.71 -14.85 5.89
C ALA A 97 17.32 -13.36 6.02
N ARG A 98 17.18 -12.67 4.89
CA ARG A 98 16.72 -11.27 4.86
C ARG A 98 15.25 -11.17 5.27
N ILE A 99 14.40 -12.05 4.74
CA ILE A 99 12.98 -12.16 5.10
C ILE A 99 12.84 -12.41 6.61
N LEU A 100 13.54 -13.40 7.14
CA LEU A 100 13.55 -13.73 8.56
C LEU A 100 13.97 -12.53 9.43
N SER A 101 15.05 -11.85 9.05
CA SER A 101 15.53 -10.67 9.77
C SER A 101 14.50 -9.54 9.79
N VAL A 102 13.82 -9.28 8.66
CA VAL A 102 12.78 -8.27 8.58
C VAL A 102 11.56 -8.68 9.40
N LEU A 103 11.10 -9.93 9.30
CA LEU A 103 9.97 -10.44 10.08
C LEU A 103 10.21 -10.31 11.58
N LYS A 104 11.40 -10.68 12.07
CA LYS A 104 11.77 -10.51 13.49
C LYS A 104 11.81 -9.05 13.95
N SER A 105 11.99 -8.09 13.03
CA SER A 105 11.96 -6.67 13.37
C SER A 105 10.56 -6.08 13.45
N VAL A 106 9.57 -6.69 12.77
CA VAL A 106 8.18 -6.19 12.72
C VAL A 106 7.24 -6.96 13.63
N TYR A 107 7.50 -8.25 13.88
CA TYR A 107 6.73 -9.05 14.82
C TYR A 107 7.18 -8.78 16.25
N ILE A 108 6.25 -8.30 17.09
CA ILE A 108 6.50 -8.07 18.52
C ILE A 108 6.96 -9.37 19.19
N ASN A 109 6.25 -10.46 18.93
CA ASN A 109 6.64 -11.78 19.40
C ASN A 109 7.38 -12.54 18.28
N SER A 110 8.71 -12.61 18.40
CA SER A 110 9.55 -13.30 17.43
C SER A 110 9.35 -14.83 17.41
N SER A 111 8.72 -15.43 18.44
CA SER A 111 8.38 -16.86 18.41
C SER A 111 7.32 -17.20 17.36
N ASN A 112 6.55 -16.20 16.88
CA ASN A 112 5.58 -16.36 15.79
C ASN A 112 6.24 -16.32 14.41
N VAL A 113 7.55 -16.08 14.33
CA VAL A 113 8.30 -16.08 13.08
C VAL A 113 8.92 -17.47 12.91
N ASP A 114 8.11 -18.39 12.39
CA ASP A 114 8.50 -19.77 12.10
C ASP A 114 8.93 -19.98 10.64
N ASP A 115 9.42 -21.18 10.35
CA ASP A 115 9.90 -21.54 9.02
C ASP A 115 8.78 -21.55 7.98
N TYR A 116 7.55 -21.90 8.40
CA TYR A 116 6.38 -21.87 7.52
C TYR A 116 6.09 -20.44 7.04
N LEU A 117 6.10 -19.45 7.93
CA LEU A 117 5.90 -18.05 7.57
C LEU A 117 6.99 -17.55 6.63
N VAL A 118 8.26 -17.87 6.90
CA VAL A 118 9.37 -17.50 6.00
C VAL A 118 9.20 -18.16 4.64
N GLU A 119 8.83 -19.43 4.58
CA GLU A 119 8.61 -20.16 3.34
C GLU A 119 7.43 -19.61 2.55
N SER A 120 6.33 -19.23 3.23
CA SER A 120 5.13 -18.68 2.60
C SER A 120 5.38 -17.39 1.80
N ILE A 121 6.45 -16.65 2.15
CA ILE A 121 6.91 -15.45 1.44
C ILE A 121 8.00 -15.81 0.43
N THR A 122 8.92 -16.70 0.80
CA THR A 122 10.04 -17.11 -0.06
C THR A 122 9.55 -17.82 -1.31
N ARG A 123 8.60 -18.75 -1.18
CA ARG A 123 8.09 -19.58 -2.26
C ARG A 123 7.50 -18.75 -3.43
N PRO A 124 6.58 -17.80 -3.23
CA PRO A 124 6.09 -16.96 -4.32
C PRO A 124 7.17 -16.02 -4.89
N ALA A 125 8.18 -15.63 -4.10
CA ALA A 125 9.31 -14.83 -4.58
C ALA A 125 10.29 -15.61 -5.48
N GLN A 126 10.18 -16.94 -5.53
CA GLN A 126 10.94 -17.80 -6.44
C GLN A 126 10.26 -17.98 -7.80
N ASP A 127 9.01 -17.52 -7.99
CA ASP A 127 8.34 -17.58 -9.29
C ASP A 127 9.19 -16.88 -10.37
N PRO A 128 9.32 -17.48 -11.58
CA PRO A 128 10.10 -16.89 -12.67
C PRO A 128 9.71 -15.44 -13.00
N ASN A 129 8.46 -15.05 -12.78
CA ASN A 129 7.93 -13.72 -13.04
C ASN A 129 7.96 -12.79 -11.82
N ALA A 130 8.34 -13.26 -10.63
CA ALA A 130 8.33 -12.45 -9.40
C ALA A 130 9.20 -11.19 -9.51
N GLY A 131 10.34 -11.29 -10.21
CA GLY A 131 11.22 -10.14 -10.45
C GLY A 131 10.58 -9.07 -11.33
N GLU A 132 9.80 -9.47 -12.33
CA GLU A 132 9.07 -8.54 -13.20
C GLU A 132 7.92 -7.87 -12.44
N VAL A 133 7.21 -8.61 -11.60
CA VAL A 133 6.18 -8.07 -10.71
C VAL A 133 6.80 -7.04 -9.76
N TYR A 134 7.93 -7.37 -9.12
CA TYR A 134 8.65 -6.45 -8.24
C TYR A 134 9.10 -5.19 -8.99
N TYR A 135 9.71 -5.33 -10.17
CA TYR A 135 10.13 -4.20 -11.01
C TYR A 135 8.96 -3.26 -11.33
N ARG A 136 7.83 -3.80 -11.80
CA ARG A 136 6.64 -3.02 -12.14
C ARG A 136 6.04 -2.32 -10.92
N LEU A 137 5.96 -3.03 -9.79
CA LEU A 137 5.44 -2.49 -8.54
C LEU A 137 6.31 -1.34 -8.03
N MET A 138 7.62 -1.55 -7.92
CA MET A 138 8.55 -0.54 -7.40
C MET A 138 8.68 0.66 -8.34
N THR A 139 8.71 0.43 -9.65
CA THR A 139 8.73 1.51 -10.64
C THR A 139 7.47 2.36 -10.54
N ARG A 140 6.28 1.73 -10.46
CA ARG A 140 5.03 2.47 -10.25
C ARG A 140 4.97 3.15 -8.90
N PHE A 141 5.48 2.53 -7.84
CA PHE A 141 5.49 3.14 -6.51
C PHE A 141 6.38 4.40 -6.48
N MET A 142 7.55 4.35 -7.13
CA MET A 142 8.47 5.49 -7.24
C MET A 142 7.96 6.58 -8.20
N MET A 143 7.20 6.21 -9.23
CA MET A 143 6.57 7.17 -10.16
C MET A 143 5.22 7.63 -9.59
N ASN A 144 5.18 8.84 -9.01
CA ASN A 144 4.00 9.49 -8.42
C ASN A 144 2.65 8.94 -8.91
N GLN A 145 1.90 8.32 -8.00
CA GLN A 145 0.63 7.64 -8.26
C GLN A 145 -0.47 8.68 -8.48
N ARG A 146 -0.71 9.08 -9.75
CA ARG A 146 -1.75 10.07 -10.09
C ARG A 146 -3.16 9.50 -10.25
N LYS A 147 -3.30 8.18 -10.48
CA LYS A 147 -4.56 7.60 -10.96
C LYS A 147 -5.56 7.24 -9.85
N TYR A 148 -5.09 6.94 -8.64
CA TYR A 148 -5.95 6.58 -7.51
C TYR A 148 -5.48 7.34 -6.27
N THR A 149 -5.99 8.55 -6.10
CA THR A 149 -5.74 9.34 -4.90
C THR A 149 -6.66 8.88 -3.79
N LEU A 150 -6.18 8.96 -2.54
CA LEU A 150 -7.00 8.57 -1.38
C LEU A 150 -8.30 9.38 -1.33
N ASP A 151 -8.24 10.67 -1.70
CA ASP A 151 -9.39 11.59 -1.72
C ASP A 151 -10.46 11.19 -2.73
N ALA A 152 -10.06 10.73 -3.93
CA ALA A 152 -11.01 10.28 -4.94
C ALA A 152 -11.77 9.03 -4.46
N VAL A 153 -11.06 8.09 -3.83
CA VAL A 153 -11.66 6.85 -3.31
C VAL A 153 -12.53 7.14 -2.08
N LEU A 154 -12.10 8.05 -1.19
CA LEU A 154 -12.91 8.49 -0.05
C LEU A 154 -14.18 9.22 -0.50
N SER A 155 -14.10 10.03 -1.56
CA SER A 155 -15.26 10.71 -2.14
C SER A 155 -16.24 9.70 -2.78
N GLU A 156 -15.72 8.70 -3.50
CA GLU A 156 -16.54 7.61 -4.04
C GLU A 156 -17.23 6.80 -2.93
N LEU A 157 -16.52 6.47 -1.85
CA LEU A 157 -17.12 5.81 -0.69
C LEU A 157 -18.21 6.69 -0.06
N SER A 158 -17.91 7.97 0.20
CA SER A 158 -18.84 8.88 0.87
C SER A 158 -20.12 9.11 0.07
N SER A 159 -20.02 9.22 -1.26
CA SER A 159 -21.18 9.40 -2.14
C SER A 159 -22.07 8.16 -2.24
N ARG A 160 -21.50 6.96 -2.10
CA ARG A 160 -22.27 5.70 -2.11
C ARG A 160 -22.79 5.30 -0.73
N CYS A 161 -22.15 5.75 0.36
CA CYS A 161 -22.47 5.37 1.73
C CYS A 161 -23.58 6.21 2.39
N CYS A 162 -24.28 7.10 1.68
CA CYS A 162 -25.44 7.80 2.24
C CYS A 162 -26.56 6.87 2.78
N CYS A 163 -26.49 5.56 2.55
CA CYS A 163 -27.44 4.58 3.10
C CYS A 163 -26.81 3.41 3.91
N SER A 164 -25.49 3.25 3.97
CA SER A 164 -24.83 2.14 4.70
C SER A 164 -23.58 2.62 5.43
N GLY A 165 -23.56 2.45 6.76
CA GLY A 165 -22.66 3.10 7.70
C GLY A 165 -21.18 2.68 7.69
N VAL A 166 -20.47 2.93 6.58
CA VAL A 166 -19.00 2.76 6.54
C VAL A 166 -18.32 3.79 7.46
N THR A 167 -17.95 3.36 8.66
CA THR A 167 -17.18 4.18 9.59
C THR A 167 -15.70 4.09 9.25
N LEU A 168 -15.07 5.24 8.97
CA LEU A 168 -13.63 5.34 8.79
C LEU A 168 -12.95 5.45 10.16
N ILE A 169 -12.28 4.38 10.60
CA ILE A 169 -11.49 4.39 11.84
C ILE A 169 -10.05 4.75 11.49
N ARG A 170 -9.64 6.00 11.80
CA ARG A 170 -8.27 6.47 11.62
C ARG A 170 -7.42 6.04 12.82
N GLY A 171 -6.68 4.95 12.68
CA GLY A 171 -5.76 4.48 13.72
C GLY A 171 -4.49 5.33 13.77
N LEU A 172 -4.42 6.31 14.68
CA LEU A 172 -3.17 6.93 15.11
C LEU A 172 -2.50 6.01 16.13
N VAL A 173 -1.42 5.32 15.75
CA VAL A 173 -0.50 4.69 16.70
C VAL A 173 0.94 5.08 16.37
N GLN A 174 1.36 6.19 16.96
CA GLN A 174 2.74 6.40 17.41
C GLN A 174 2.70 7.03 18.81
N PRO A 175 2.66 6.25 19.91
CA PRO A 175 3.00 6.76 21.21
C PRO A 175 4.48 6.49 21.45
N LYS A 176 5.34 7.43 21.07
CA LYS A 176 6.61 7.63 21.79
C LYS A 176 6.55 8.98 22.48
N ARG A 177 6.05 8.95 23.71
CA ARG A 177 6.18 10.02 24.70
C ARG A 177 7.65 10.09 25.13
N ILE A 178 8.35 11.15 24.75
CA ILE A 178 9.16 11.93 25.70
C ILE A 178 8.70 13.38 25.56
N GLU A 179 8.48 13.98 26.71
CA GLU A 179 7.79 15.23 26.98
C GLU A 179 8.45 16.47 26.36
N SER A 180 7.62 17.37 25.85
CA SER A 180 7.78 18.81 26.07
C SER A 180 6.40 19.46 26.00
N LYS A 181 6.16 20.39 26.93
CA LYS A 181 4.86 20.81 27.45
C LYS A 181 4.06 21.71 26.51
N SER A 182 2.75 21.65 26.73
CA SER A 182 1.71 22.65 26.41
C SER A 182 1.09 22.59 25.02
N SER A 183 -0.25 22.75 25.02
CA SER A 183 -1.14 22.88 23.86
C SER A 183 -1.44 21.61 23.07
N ILE A 184 -2.57 20.98 23.38
CA ILE A 184 -3.81 21.05 22.59
C ILE A 184 -4.83 20.13 23.28
N GLN A 185 -5.49 20.70 24.28
CA GLN A 185 -6.74 20.19 24.82
C GLN A 185 -7.82 21.12 24.28
N LYS A 186 -8.45 20.76 23.15
CA LYS A 186 -9.74 21.25 22.64
C LYS A 186 -9.90 20.85 21.17
N GLN A 187 -10.65 19.78 20.93
CA GLN A 187 -11.79 19.78 20.00
C GLN A 187 -12.42 18.39 19.98
N LEU A 188 -13.34 18.22 20.92
CA LEU A 188 -14.38 17.19 20.97
C LEU A 188 -15.66 17.97 21.21
N LEU A 189 -16.26 18.43 20.12
CA LEU A 189 -17.66 18.80 19.90
C LEU A 189 -17.88 18.75 18.39
#